data_AF-A0AAD8BTV6-F1
#
_entry.id   AF-A0AAD8BTV6-F1
#
_cell.length_a   1.000
_cell.length_b   1.000
_cell.length_c   1.000
_cell.angle_alpha   90.00
_cell.angle_beta   90.00
_cell.angle_gamma   90.00
#
_symmetry.space_group_name_H-M   'P 1'
#
loop_
_entity.id
_entity.type
_entity.pdbx_description
1 polymer ?
#
loop_
_entity_poly.entity_id
_entity_poly.type
_entity_poly.pdbx_seq_one_letter_code
_entity_poly.pdbx_strand_id
1 'polypeptide(L)'
;MADAGWFSVAQCFKVYVLFLVVSLSQCQTLSTACIEVKKAYAAKGFDENEVPLKAVSGEELTICPRTETCCTRDMEDKLTSLSRKEYVRQLEESFKLLKTTFASRTKKFDDFFVQLIDKAQLDLHEMFLQTYGLLYQQNAAIFTKLFTDLRHYYKGKDMNLSEVMESFFSKLLQRVFELVNSGYVFTSDYLGCVTDKMNDLKPFGEVPIKLSTQVRKAFIAARTFVQGLSIGKDVINSVFE
;
A
#
# COMPACT_ATOMS: atom_id res chain seq x y z
N MET A 1 -55.22 -56.63 50.32
CA MET A 1 -54.15 -57.63 50.13
C MET A 1 -53.34 -57.11 48.95
N ALA A 2 -52.47 -56.13 49.23
CA ALA A 2 -51.05 -56.33 49.58
C ALA A 2 -50.25 -56.68 48.32
N ASP A 3 -49.27 -55.81 48.00
CA ASP A 3 -48.11 -56.01 47.11
C ASP A 3 -47.90 -54.87 46.09
N ALA A 4 -47.74 -53.65 46.59
CA ALA A 4 -47.22 -52.52 45.79
C ALA A 4 -46.17 -51.67 46.54
N GLY A 5 -45.64 -52.16 47.66
CA GLY A 5 -44.73 -51.41 48.54
C GLY A 5 -43.25 -51.76 48.42
N TRP A 6 -42.88 -52.91 47.83
CA TRP A 6 -41.50 -53.40 47.84
C TRP A 6 -40.65 -52.99 46.63
N PHE A 7 -41.26 -52.65 45.49
CA PHE A 7 -40.52 -52.23 44.30
C PHE A 7 -39.99 -50.78 44.37
N SER A 8 -40.61 -49.91 45.17
CA SER A 8 -40.25 -48.48 45.24
C SER A 8 -39.03 -48.21 46.14
N VAL A 9 -38.86 -48.98 47.23
CA VAL A 9 -37.73 -48.79 48.17
C VAL A 9 -36.41 -49.28 47.57
N ALA A 10 -36.43 -50.39 46.82
CA ALA A 10 -35.24 -50.93 46.15
C ALA A 10 -34.73 -50.03 45.01
N GLN A 11 -35.63 -49.33 44.32
CA GLN A 11 -35.26 -48.34 43.29
C GLN A 11 -34.67 -47.06 43.93
N CYS A 12 -35.22 -46.58 45.05
CA CYS A 12 -34.66 -45.45 45.77
C CYS A 12 -33.25 -45.75 46.32
N PHE A 13 -33.03 -46.95 46.85
CA PHE A 13 -31.71 -47.34 47.38
C PHE A 13 -30.65 -47.45 46.29
N LYS A 14 -31.01 -47.98 45.10
CA LYS A 14 -30.11 -48.02 43.93
C LYS A 14 -29.75 -46.61 43.44
N VAL A 15 -30.71 -45.69 43.40
CA VAL A 15 -30.47 -44.30 42.99
C VAL A 15 -29.59 -43.57 44.01
N TYR A 16 -29.81 -43.77 45.31
CA TYR A 16 -29.01 -43.14 46.37
C TYR A 16 -27.56 -43.66 46.40
N VAL A 17 -27.36 -44.96 46.20
CA VAL A 17 -26.01 -45.55 46.10
C VAL A 17 -25.31 -45.10 44.80
N LEU A 18 -26.01 -45.03 43.66
CA LEU A 18 -25.44 -44.46 42.43
C LEU A 18 -25.09 -42.97 42.60
N PHE A 19 -25.90 -42.18 43.30
CA PHE A 19 -25.58 -40.78 43.60
C PHE A 19 -24.39 -40.61 44.55
N LEU A 20 -24.24 -41.50 45.55
CA LEU A 20 -23.08 -41.50 46.44
C LEU A 20 -21.80 -41.95 45.72
N VAL A 21 -21.87 -42.95 44.84
CA VAL A 21 -20.70 -43.42 44.08
C VAL A 21 -20.27 -42.40 43.02
N VAL A 22 -21.21 -41.66 42.42
CA VAL A 22 -20.93 -40.58 41.46
C VAL A 22 -20.39 -39.32 42.15
N SER A 23 -20.83 -39.00 43.38
CA SER A 23 -20.30 -37.86 44.14
C SER A 23 -18.92 -38.11 44.75
N LEU A 24 -18.49 -39.37 44.93
CA LEU A 24 -17.13 -39.70 45.40
C LEU A 24 -16.09 -39.91 44.28
N SER A 25 -16.46 -39.82 43.00
CA SER A 25 -15.55 -40.11 41.86
C SER A 25 -15.14 -38.91 41.01
N GLN A 26 -15.40 -37.68 41.47
CA GLN A 26 -14.82 -36.45 40.89
C GLN A 26 -13.94 -35.71 41.90
N CYS A 27 -12.94 -36.42 42.43
CA CYS A 27 -11.69 -35.75 42.76
C CYS A 27 -10.87 -35.68 41.46
N GLN A 28 -11.14 -34.68 40.62
CA GLN A 28 -10.08 -34.20 39.73
C GLN A 28 -8.98 -33.73 40.67
N THR A 29 -7.91 -34.52 40.80
CA THR A 29 -6.69 -34.04 41.41
C THR A 29 -6.34 -32.76 40.66
N LEU A 30 -6.42 -31.62 41.34
CA LEU A 30 -5.70 -30.43 40.94
C LEU A 30 -4.24 -30.85 40.98
N SER A 31 -3.74 -31.42 39.88
CA SER A 31 -2.36 -31.85 39.79
C SER A 31 -1.53 -30.60 39.96
N THR A 32 -1.01 -30.40 41.17
CA THR A 32 -0.07 -29.32 41.47
C THR A 32 1.21 -29.45 40.64
N ALA A 33 1.43 -30.55 39.92
CA ALA A 33 2.61 -30.78 39.10
C ALA A 33 2.50 -30.08 37.73
N CYS A 34 3.49 -29.24 37.40
CA CYS A 34 3.53 -28.43 36.18
C CYS A 34 4.09 -29.18 34.95
N ILE A 35 3.92 -30.50 34.90
CA ILE A 35 4.56 -31.38 33.90
C ILE A 35 4.11 -31.03 32.47
N GLU A 36 2.82 -30.72 32.27
CA GLU A 36 2.29 -30.35 30.95
C GLU A 36 2.77 -28.96 30.51
N VAL A 37 2.88 -28.01 31.44
CA VAL A 37 3.46 -26.68 31.17
C VAL A 37 4.93 -26.80 30.81
N LYS A 38 5.68 -27.68 31.48
CA LYS A 38 7.09 -27.96 31.19
C LYS A 38 7.27 -28.42 29.74
N LYS A 39 6.48 -29.40 29.28
CA LYS A 39 6.50 -29.86 27.89
C LYS A 39 6.14 -28.75 26.89
N ALA A 40 5.11 -27.96 27.19
CA ALA A 40 4.67 -26.87 26.32
C ALA A 40 5.72 -25.75 26.22
N TYR A 41 6.39 -25.42 27.33
CA TYR A 41 7.45 -24.43 27.39
C TYR A 41 8.68 -24.87 26.59
N ALA A 42 9.07 -26.14 26.73
CA ALA A 42 10.11 -26.79 25.92
C ALA A 42 9.81 -26.74 24.42
N ALA A 43 8.57 -27.05 24.04
CA ALA A 43 8.13 -27.05 22.65
C ALA A 43 8.18 -25.65 22.00
N LYS A 44 8.24 -24.58 22.80
CA LYS A 44 8.46 -23.21 22.34
C LYS A 44 9.94 -22.82 22.25
N GLY A 45 10.86 -23.74 22.58
CA GLY A 45 12.30 -23.56 22.49
C GLY A 45 12.94 -22.94 23.75
N PHE A 46 12.24 -22.93 24.88
CA PHE A 46 12.77 -22.46 26.15
C PHE A 46 13.31 -23.61 27.02
N ASP A 47 14.12 -23.29 28.03
CA ASP A 47 14.69 -24.29 28.94
C ASP A 47 13.62 -24.84 29.88
N GLU A 48 13.45 -26.16 29.89
CA GLU A 48 12.47 -26.84 30.73
C GLU A 48 12.78 -26.73 32.23
N ASN A 49 14.04 -26.46 32.59
CA ASN A 49 14.47 -26.33 33.98
C ASN A 49 13.98 -25.04 34.64
N GLU A 50 13.54 -24.06 33.85
CA GLU A 50 12.96 -22.82 34.34
C GLU A 50 11.52 -23.00 34.85
N VAL A 51 10.89 -24.14 34.52
CA VAL A 51 9.50 -24.44 34.92
C VAL A 51 9.49 -25.02 36.34
N PRO A 52 8.74 -24.42 37.29
CA PRO A 52 8.58 -24.95 38.64
C PRO A 52 8.08 -26.40 38.63
N LEU A 53 8.57 -27.25 39.55
CA LEU A 53 8.08 -28.63 39.66
C LEU A 53 6.62 -28.70 40.15
N LYS A 54 6.19 -27.70 40.91
CA LYS A 54 4.82 -27.55 41.42
C LYS A 54 4.32 -26.12 41.22
N ALA A 55 3.01 -25.93 41.25
CA ALA A 55 2.38 -24.61 41.23
C ALA A 55 2.95 -23.69 42.33
N VAL A 56 3.18 -22.44 41.96
CA VAL A 56 3.71 -21.35 42.79
C VAL A 56 2.71 -20.19 42.81
N SER A 57 2.84 -19.31 43.81
CA SER A 57 2.05 -18.08 43.88
C SER A 57 2.33 -17.16 42.68
N GLY A 58 1.26 -16.72 42.01
CA GLY A 58 1.31 -15.81 40.87
C GLY A 58 1.19 -14.32 41.22
N GLU A 59 1.39 -13.92 42.48
CA GLU A 59 1.23 -12.51 42.90
C GLU A 59 2.12 -11.52 42.13
N GLU A 60 3.30 -11.97 41.70
CA GLU A 60 4.28 -11.18 40.94
C GLU A 60 3.91 -11.03 39.46
N LEU A 61 2.92 -11.77 38.95
CA LEU A 61 2.53 -11.75 37.54
C LEU A 61 1.75 -10.48 37.16
N THR A 62 1.97 -10.03 35.92
CA THR A 62 1.43 -8.76 35.42
C THR A 62 0.34 -8.92 34.35
N ILE A 63 0.37 -10.02 33.59
CA ILE A 63 -0.54 -10.28 32.47
C ILE A 63 -1.50 -11.42 32.81
N CYS A 64 -0.96 -12.51 33.33
CA CYS A 64 -1.74 -13.67 33.77
C CYS A 64 -2.48 -13.38 35.09
N PRO A 65 -3.60 -14.07 35.37
CA PRO A 65 -4.29 -13.96 36.65
C PRO A 65 -3.35 -14.25 37.83
N ARG A 66 -3.43 -13.43 38.89
CA ARG A 66 -2.62 -13.55 40.11
C ARG A 66 -3.14 -14.64 41.04
N THR A 67 -3.18 -15.87 40.52
CA THR A 67 -3.56 -17.09 41.24
C THR A 67 -2.38 -18.07 41.27
N GLU A 68 -2.52 -19.19 41.98
CA GLU A 68 -1.57 -20.31 41.86
C GLU A 68 -1.37 -20.70 40.39
N THR A 69 -0.11 -20.80 39.97
CA THR A 69 0.30 -20.88 38.57
C THR A 69 1.60 -21.65 38.40
N CYS A 70 1.85 -22.13 37.18
CA CYS A 70 3.07 -22.84 36.81
C CYS A 70 4.08 -21.94 36.07
N CYS A 71 3.83 -20.63 36.04
CA CYS A 71 4.68 -19.66 35.36
C CYS A 71 5.32 -18.70 36.37
N THR A 72 6.63 -18.53 36.29
CA THR A 72 7.35 -17.45 37.00
C THR A 72 7.24 -16.13 36.24
N ARG A 73 7.67 -15.02 36.84
CA ARG A 73 7.73 -13.71 36.18
C ARG A 73 8.59 -13.74 34.92
N ASP A 74 9.76 -14.38 34.99
CA ASP A 74 10.66 -14.52 33.83
C ASP A 74 10.03 -15.34 32.70
N MET A 75 9.30 -16.41 33.05
CA MET A 75 8.54 -17.19 32.07
C MET A 75 7.46 -16.35 31.41
N GLU A 76 6.73 -15.54 32.18
CA GLU A 76 5.69 -14.62 31.68
C GLU A 76 6.28 -13.60 30.71
N ASP A 77 7.43 -12.99 31.02
CA ASP A 77 8.09 -12.02 30.15
C ASP A 77 8.59 -12.66 28.85
N LYS A 78 9.21 -13.84 28.93
CA LYS A 78 9.66 -14.60 27.74
C LYS A 78 8.48 -15.01 26.85
N LEU A 79 7.41 -15.54 27.44
CA LEU A 79 6.20 -15.92 26.71
C LEU A 79 5.51 -14.71 26.09
N THR A 80 5.50 -13.57 26.78
CA THR A 80 4.95 -12.30 26.27
C THR A 80 5.75 -11.81 25.07
N SER A 81 7.07 -11.79 25.18
CA SER A 81 7.96 -11.42 24.07
C SER A 81 7.78 -12.34 22.87
N LEU A 82 7.70 -13.66 23.09
CA LEU A 82 7.44 -14.63 22.02
C LEU A 82 6.08 -14.41 21.37
N SER A 83 5.04 -14.21 22.17
CA SER A 83 3.66 -13.97 21.69
C SER A 83 3.58 -12.71 20.85
N ARG A 84 4.24 -11.62 21.29
CA ARG A 84 4.36 -10.38 20.51
C ARG A 84 5.07 -10.61 19.18
N LYS A 85 6.22 -11.30 19.20
CA LYS A 85 6.99 -11.59 17.98
C LYS A 85 6.18 -12.42 16.98
N GLU A 86 5.49 -13.45 17.47
CA GLU A 86 4.69 -14.33 16.63
C GLU A 86 3.45 -13.64 16.07
N TYR A 87 2.81 -12.77 16.86
CA TYR A 87 1.73 -11.91 16.39
C TYR A 87 2.18 -10.97 15.26
N VAL A 88 3.30 -10.27 15.45
CA VAL A 88 3.87 -9.38 14.42
C VAL A 88 4.21 -10.17 13.15
N ARG A 89 4.83 -11.35 13.28
CA ARG A 89 5.14 -12.23 12.14
C ARG A 89 3.89 -12.62 11.36
N GLN A 90 2.82 -13.02 12.05
CA GLN A 90 1.55 -13.39 11.40
C GLN A 90 0.89 -12.20 10.71
N LEU A 91 0.96 -11.00 11.30
CA LEU A 91 0.51 -9.78 10.65
C LEU A 91 1.33 -9.49 9.38
N GLU A 92 2.66 -9.49 9.46
CA GLU A 92 3.53 -9.27 8.30
C GLU A 92 3.23 -10.25 7.16
N GLU A 93 3.03 -11.54 7.48
CA GLU A 93 2.65 -12.55 6.50
C GLU A 93 1.28 -12.28 5.87
N SER A 94 0.30 -11.86 6.67
CA SER A 94 -1.05 -11.52 6.21
C SER A 94 -1.03 -10.35 5.22
N PHE A 95 -0.15 -9.36 5.43
CA PHE A 95 -0.05 -8.16 4.60
C PHE A 95 1.03 -8.21 3.52
N LYS A 96 1.85 -9.28 3.49
CA LYS A 96 2.95 -9.45 2.53
C LYS A 96 2.48 -9.33 1.08
N LEU A 97 1.37 -9.96 0.73
CA LEU A 97 0.81 -9.87 -0.62
C LEU A 97 0.40 -8.44 -0.97
N LEU A 98 -0.20 -7.73 -0.02
CA LEU A 98 -0.66 -6.36 -0.23
C LEU A 98 0.54 -5.43 -0.45
N LYS A 99 1.55 -5.49 0.43
CA LYS A 99 2.80 -4.71 0.35
C LYS A 99 3.52 -4.93 -0.98
N THR A 100 3.71 -6.19 -1.37
CA THR A 100 4.38 -6.54 -2.63
C THR A 100 3.56 -6.12 -3.85
N THR A 101 2.24 -6.23 -3.79
CA THR A 101 1.35 -5.79 -4.87
C THR A 101 1.44 -4.28 -5.06
N PHE A 102 1.26 -3.47 -4.01
CA PHE A 102 1.33 -2.02 -4.13
C PHE A 102 2.70 -1.55 -4.64
N ALA A 103 3.80 -2.11 -4.12
CA ALA A 103 5.15 -1.79 -4.58
C ALA A 103 5.34 -2.13 -6.08
N SER A 104 4.95 -3.34 -6.48
CA SER A 104 5.07 -3.80 -7.87
C SER A 104 4.20 -2.99 -8.83
N ARG A 105 2.94 -2.71 -8.47
CA ARG A 105 2.00 -1.94 -9.30
C ARG A 105 2.43 -0.48 -9.44
N THR A 106 2.91 0.14 -8.35
CA THR A 106 3.46 1.50 -8.39
C THR A 106 4.61 1.58 -9.39
N LYS A 107 5.61 0.69 -9.23
CA LYS A 107 6.78 0.66 -10.12
C LYS A 107 6.39 0.41 -11.58
N LYS A 108 5.57 -0.61 -11.83
CA LYS A 108 5.17 -0.98 -13.20
C LYS A 108 4.43 0.16 -13.91
N PHE A 109 3.58 0.89 -13.19
CA PHE A 109 2.86 2.03 -13.77
C PHE A 109 3.78 3.24 -14.00
N ASP A 110 4.67 3.56 -13.06
CA ASP A 110 5.67 4.63 -13.22
C ASP A 110 6.56 4.36 -14.44
N ASP A 111 7.14 3.15 -14.52
CA ASP A 111 7.99 2.72 -15.63
C ASP A 111 7.25 2.84 -16.98
N PHE A 112 6.00 2.36 -17.02
CA PHE A 112 5.17 2.44 -18.22
C PHE A 112 4.92 3.88 -18.67
N PHE A 113 4.52 4.76 -17.76
CA PHE A 113 4.13 6.12 -18.13
C PHE A 113 5.36 6.97 -18.50
N VAL A 114 6.49 6.79 -17.82
CA VAL A 114 7.76 7.43 -18.19
C VAL A 114 8.20 6.99 -19.59
N GLN A 115 8.20 5.68 -19.86
CA GLN A 115 8.54 5.14 -21.18
C GLN A 115 7.59 5.64 -22.26
N LEU A 116 6.30 5.82 -21.96
CA LEU A 116 5.33 6.35 -22.89
C LEU A 116 5.66 7.80 -23.29
N ILE A 117 6.07 8.64 -22.34
CA ILE A 117 6.48 10.03 -22.61
C ILE A 117 7.75 10.04 -23.48
N ASP A 118 8.75 9.24 -23.12
CA ASP A 118 10.02 9.21 -23.84
C ASP A 118 9.86 8.64 -25.24
N LYS A 119 9.05 7.59 -25.40
CA LYS A 119 8.69 7.03 -26.71
C LYS A 119 7.93 8.05 -27.56
N ALA A 120 6.96 8.77 -26.99
CA ALA A 120 6.24 9.81 -27.74
C ALA A 120 7.18 10.93 -28.20
N GLN A 121 8.19 11.31 -27.41
CA GLN A 121 9.21 12.28 -27.82
C GLN A 121 10.07 11.74 -28.97
N LEU A 122 10.52 10.49 -28.86
CA LEU A 122 11.35 9.85 -29.87
C LEU A 122 10.59 9.70 -31.20
N ASP A 123 9.38 9.13 -31.15
CA ASP A 123 8.54 8.92 -32.34
C ASP A 123 8.22 10.26 -33.02
N LEU A 124 7.98 11.33 -32.26
CA LEU A 124 7.81 12.68 -32.81
C LEU A 124 9.10 13.17 -33.47
N HIS A 125 10.24 13.01 -32.82
CA HIS A 125 11.54 13.44 -33.34
C HIS A 125 11.87 12.76 -34.67
N GLU A 126 11.75 11.44 -34.73
CA GLU A 126 12.02 10.65 -35.94
C GLU A 126 11.09 11.05 -37.09
N MET A 127 9.79 11.13 -36.83
CA MET A 127 8.80 11.49 -37.85
C MET A 127 9.01 12.93 -38.37
N PHE A 128 9.30 13.88 -37.47
CA PHE A 128 9.47 15.28 -37.85
C PHE A 128 10.81 15.51 -38.53
N LEU A 129 11.86 14.80 -38.13
CA LEU A 129 13.15 14.84 -38.82
C LEU A 129 13.02 14.29 -40.24
N GLN A 130 12.30 13.19 -40.43
CA GLN A 130 12.04 12.63 -41.75
C GLN A 130 11.19 13.55 -42.64
N THR A 131 10.18 14.22 -42.07
CA THR A 131 9.23 15.04 -42.85
C THR A 131 9.74 16.45 -43.12
N TYR A 132 10.38 17.08 -42.13
CA TYR A 132 10.75 18.50 -42.16
C TYR A 132 12.26 18.74 -42.16
N GLY A 133 13.07 17.72 -41.90
CA GLY A 133 14.53 17.79 -41.97
C GLY A 133 15.14 18.91 -41.12
N LEU A 134 15.99 19.73 -41.76
CA LEU A 134 16.72 20.82 -41.12
C LEU A 134 15.79 21.85 -40.46
N LEU A 135 14.60 22.09 -41.03
CA LEU A 135 13.63 23.04 -40.50
C LEU A 135 13.20 22.67 -39.08
N TYR A 136 12.91 21.38 -38.86
CA TYR A 136 12.60 20.86 -37.54
C TYR A 136 13.84 20.90 -36.64
N GLN A 137 15.00 20.47 -37.13
CA GLN A 137 16.22 20.41 -36.32
C GLN A 137 16.60 21.77 -35.71
N GLN A 138 16.44 22.85 -36.47
CA GLN A 138 16.68 24.23 -36.01
C GLN A 138 15.69 24.69 -34.92
N ASN A 139 14.48 24.11 -34.88
CA ASN A 139 13.40 24.49 -33.98
C ASN A 139 13.06 23.41 -32.94
N ALA A 140 13.83 22.31 -32.90
CA ALA A 140 13.56 21.13 -32.09
C ALA A 140 13.46 21.44 -30.58
N ALA A 141 14.16 22.47 -30.12
CA ALA A 141 14.15 22.93 -28.74
C ALA A 141 12.74 23.24 -28.20
N ILE A 142 11.80 23.68 -29.06
CA ILE A 142 10.40 23.94 -28.66
C ILE A 142 9.72 22.65 -28.19
N PHE A 143 9.92 21.56 -28.95
CA PHE A 143 9.36 20.25 -28.64
C PHE A 143 10.10 19.60 -27.47
N THR A 144 11.43 19.65 -27.43
CA THR A 144 12.23 19.11 -26.32
C THR A 144 11.87 19.76 -25.00
N LYS A 145 11.59 21.07 -25.00
CA LYS A 145 11.12 21.79 -23.81
C LYS A 145 9.75 21.28 -23.36
N LEU A 146 8.79 21.13 -24.28
CA LEU A 146 7.45 20.60 -23.95
C LEU A 146 7.56 19.23 -23.24
N PHE A 147 8.28 18.27 -23.82
CA PHE A 147 8.41 16.95 -23.20
C PHE A 147 9.15 16.98 -21.86
N THR A 148 10.11 17.88 -21.70
CA THR A 148 10.80 18.11 -20.42
C THR A 148 9.85 18.64 -19.35
N ASP A 149 9.02 19.62 -19.69
CA ASP A 149 8.00 20.15 -18.77
C ASP A 149 6.95 19.08 -18.41
N LEU A 150 6.54 18.25 -19.38
CA LEU A 150 5.62 17.12 -19.14
C LEU A 150 6.22 16.08 -18.19
N ARG A 151 7.50 15.72 -18.35
CA ARG A 151 8.22 14.84 -17.41
C ARG A 151 8.28 15.44 -16.01
N HIS A 152 8.64 16.72 -15.90
CA HIS A 152 8.71 17.39 -14.60
C HIS A 152 7.36 17.45 -13.90
N TYR A 153 6.29 17.77 -14.64
CA TYR A 153 4.93 17.76 -14.10
C TYR A 153 4.58 16.36 -13.58
N TYR A 154 4.85 15.31 -14.35
CA TYR A 154 4.57 13.93 -13.94
C TYR A 154 5.35 13.55 -12.67
N LYS A 155 6.63 13.91 -12.57
CA LYS A 155 7.49 13.65 -11.41
C LYS A 155 7.20 14.53 -10.18
N GLY A 156 6.18 15.39 -10.24
CA GLY A 156 5.69 16.08 -9.06
C GLY A 156 5.92 17.59 -9.03
N LYS A 157 6.60 18.17 -10.03
CA LYS A 157 6.81 19.62 -10.08
C LYS A 157 5.46 20.35 -10.13
N ASP A 158 5.34 21.42 -9.36
CA ASP A 158 4.14 22.26 -9.35
C ASP A 158 4.16 23.15 -10.58
N MET A 159 3.28 22.84 -11.54
CA MET A 159 3.21 23.50 -12.83
C MET A 159 1.78 23.42 -13.36
N ASN A 160 1.31 24.50 -13.99
CA ASN A 160 0.05 24.50 -14.69
C ASN A 160 0.22 23.95 -16.12
N LEU A 161 -0.27 22.73 -16.37
CA LEU A 161 -0.19 22.13 -17.70
C LEU A 161 -0.89 22.97 -18.78
N SER A 162 -1.92 23.74 -18.43
CA SER A 162 -2.59 24.62 -19.40
C SER A 162 -1.63 25.70 -19.90
N GLU A 163 -0.87 26.34 -19.00
CA GLU A 163 0.15 27.35 -19.34
C GLU A 163 1.33 26.75 -20.11
N VAL A 164 1.74 25.52 -19.76
CA VAL A 164 2.80 24.81 -20.50
C VAL A 164 2.38 24.59 -21.95
N MET A 165 1.15 24.12 -22.17
CA MET A 165 0.62 23.87 -23.52
C MET A 165 0.39 25.17 -24.28
N GLU A 166 -0.13 26.21 -23.63
CA GLU A 166 -0.31 27.54 -24.21
C GLU A 166 1.04 28.13 -24.64
N SER A 167 2.06 28.09 -23.77
CA SER A 167 3.40 28.55 -24.09
C SER A 167 4.02 27.77 -25.26
N PHE A 168 3.77 26.46 -25.35
CA PHE A 168 4.21 25.64 -26.47
C PHE A 168 3.58 26.10 -27.80
N PHE A 169 2.25 26.24 -27.85
CA PHE A 169 1.57 26.65 -29.07
C PHE A 169 1.86 28.09 -29.47
N SER A 170 2.01 29.02 -28.52
CA SER A 170 2.41 30.39 -28.79
C SER A 170 3.81 30.46 -29.40
N LYS A 171 4.79 29.75 -28.84
CA LYS A 171 6.15 29.69 -29.40
C LYS A 171 6.18 29.00 -30.76
N LEU A 172 5.39 27.95 -30.93
CA LEU A 172 5.27 27.25 -32.21
C LEU A 172 4.67 28.18 -33.28
N LEU A 173 3.63 28.95 -32.94
CA LEU A 173 3.02 29.90 -33.86
C LEU A 173 4.01 30.97 -34.30
N GLN A 174 4.75 31.57 -33.38
CA GLN A 174 5.75 32.60 -33.72
C GLN A 174 6.76 32.05 -34.72
N ARG A 175 7.31 30.85 -34.49
CA ARG A 175 8.26 30.23 -35.42
C ARG A 175 7.64 29.90 -36.77
N VAL A 176 6.45 29.30 -36.79
CA VAL A 176 5.76 29.00 -38.06
C VAL A 176 5.47 30.28 -38.84
N PHE A 177 5.07 31.36 -38.15
CA PHE A 177 4.77 32.64 -38.76
C PHE A 177 6.01 33.29 -39.40
N GLU A 178 7.14 33.30 -38.69
CA GLU A 178 8.43 33.77 -39.22
C GLU A 178 8.88 32.96 -40.44
N LEU A 179 8.73 31.63 -40.38
CA LEU A 179 9.13 30.72 -41.45
C LEU A 179 8.31 30.92 -42.73
N VAL A 180 7.00 31.12 -42.59
CA VAL A 180 6.09 31.36 -43.73
C VAL A 180 6.32 32.76 -44.32
N ASN A 181 6.77 33.73 -43.52
CA ASN A 181 6.96 35.12 -43.93
C ASN A 181 8.44 35.55 -43.88
N SER A 182 9.33 34.68 -44.38
CA SER A 182 10.79 34.85 -44.28
C SER A 182 11.37 36.08 -44.96
N GLY A 183 10.61 36.76 -45.83
CA GLY A 183 10.99 38.03 -46.44
C GLY A 183 10.90 39.25 -45.52
N TYR A 184 10.37 39.08 -44.31
CA TYR A 184 10.20 40.15 -43.32
C TYR A 184 10.95 39.83 -42.03
N VAL A 185 11.36 40.88 -41.33
CA VAL A 185 11.91 40.79 -39.98
C VAL A 185 10.86 41.30 -39.01
N PHE A 186 10.45 40.46 -38.06
CA PHE A 186 9.42 40.78 -37.08
C PHE A 186 10.05 41.15 -35.74
N THR A 187 9.52 42.19 -35.09
CA THR A 187 9.90 42.54 -33.72
C THR A 187 9.21 41.61 -32.72
N SER A 188 9.75 41.52 -31.50
CA SER A 188 9.13 40.74 -30.42
C SER A 188 7.70 41.19 -30.13
N ASP A 189 7.43 42.50 -30.18
CA ASP A 189 6.09 43.05 -29.93
C ASP A 189 5.10 42.65 -31.03
N TYR A 190 5.56 42.62 -32.29
CA TYR A 190 4.72 42.16 -33.39
C TYR A 190 4.38 40.68 -33.25
N LEU A 191 5.36 39.85 -32.89
CA LEU A 191 5.13 38.42 -32.64
C LEU A 191 4.25 38.16 -31.42
N GLY A 192 4.31 39.03 -30.40
CA GLY A 192 3.38 39.04 -29.28
C GLY A 192 1.94 39.28 -29.75
N CYS A 193 1.73 40.31 -30.58
CA CYS A 193 0.44 40.60 -31.19
C CYS A 193 -0.08 39.42 -32.05
N VAL A 194 0.80 38.75 -32.81
CA VAL A 194 0.44 37.55 -33.58
C VAL A 194 -0.06 36.43 -32.65
N THR A 195 0.60 36.21 -31.51
CA THR A 195 0.15 35.22 -30.53
C THR A 195 -1.17 35.60 -29.86
N ASP A 196 -1.42 36.87 -29.59
CA ASP A 196 -2.70 37.35 -29.04
C ASP A 196 -3.87 37.03 -29.97
N LYS A 197 -3.63 37.00 -31.29
CA LYS A 197 -4.62 36.64 -32.31
C LYS A 197 -4.77 35.15 -32.57
N MET A 198 -4.01 34.29 -31.89
CA MET A 198 -4.05 32.84 -32.10
C MET A 198 -5.44 32.25 -31.84
N ASN A 199 -6.13 32.71 -30.79
CA ASN A 199 -7.45 32.19 -30.41
C ASN A 199 -8.56 32.63 -31.38
N ASP A 200 -8.44 33.84 -31.92
CA ASP A 200 -9.40 34.42 -32.87
C ASP A 200 -9.28 33.73 -34.25
N LEU A 201 -8.04 33.58 -34.73
CA LEU A 201 -7.75 33.11 -36.09
C LEU A 201 -7.56 31.58 -36.20
N LYS A 202 -7.30 30.90 -35.08
CA LYS A 202 -7.10 29.46 -34.98
C LYS A 202 -6.18 28.89 -36.09
N PRO A 203 -4.92 29.34 -36.21
CA PRO A 203 -4.00 28.89 -37.26
C PRO A 203 -3.72 27.38 -37.23
N PHE A 204 -3.86 26.74 -36.06
CA PHE A 204 -3.76 25.29 -35.88
C PHE A 204 -5.14 24.60 -35.77
N GLY A 205 -6.22 25.30 -36.12
CA GLY A 205 -7.59 24.84 -35.93
C GLY A 205 -7.90 24.50 -34.47
N GLU A 206 -8.59 23.38 -34.26
CA GLU A 206 -9.00 22.90 -32.94
C GLU A 206 -7.91 22.08 -32.23
N VAL A 207 -6.74 21.87 -32.86
CA VAL A 207 -5.68 21.00 -32.32
C VAL A 207 -5.16 21.50 -30.97
N PRO A 208 -4.84 22.81 -30.77
CA PRO A 208 -4.33 23.29 -29.49
C PRO A 208 -5.27 23.01 -28.33
N ILE A 209 -6.57 23.28 -28.51
CA ILE A 209 -7.59 23.10 -27.47
C ILE A 209 -7.76 21.62 -27.13
N LYS A 210 -7.90 20.78 -28.16
CA LYS A 210 -8.13 19.33 -27.98
C LYS A 210 -6.91 18.65 -27.36
N LEU A 211 -5.72 18.89 -27.89
CA LEU A 211 -4.50 18.26 -27.39
C LEU A 211 -4.19 18.70 -25.96
N SER A 212 -4.30 20.00 -25.67
CA SER A 212 -4.07 20.53 -24.30
C SER A 212 -5.02 19.90 -23.30
N THR A 213 -6.30 19.76 -23.66
CA THR A 213 -7.30 19.13 -22.79
C THR A 213 -6.99 17.65 -22.55
N GLN A 214 -6.62 16.91 -23.60
CA GLN A 214 -6.32 15.48 -23.50
C GLN A 214 -5.05 15.23 -22.68
N VAL A 215 -3.97 15.96 -22.96
CA VAL A 215 -2.71 15.89 -22.23
C VAL A 215 -2.94 16.22 -20.76
N ARG A 216 -3.63 17.32 -20.46
CA ARG A 216 -3.93 17.69 -19.07
C ARG A 216 -4.68 16.59 -18.32
N LYS A 217 -5.75 16.04 -18.91
CA LYS A 217 -6.54 14.97 -18.29
C LYS A 217 -5.71 13.70 -18.07
N ALA A 218 -4.95 13.28 -19.08
CA ALA A 218 -4.15 12.06 -19.01
C ALA A 218 -3.04 12.17 -17.94
N PHE A 219 -2.33 13.29 -17.90
CA PHE A 219 -1.23 13.50 -16.94
C PHE A 219 -1.73 13.66 -15.50
N ILE A 220 -2.84 14.38 -15.28
CA ILE A 220 -3.46 14.45 -13.95
C ILE A 220 -3.86 13.04 -13.49
N ALA A 221 -4.56 12.28 -14.33
CA ALA A 221 -4.99 10.94 -13.97
C ALA A 221 -3.81 10.01 -13.66
N ALA A 222 -2.77 10.00 -14.50
CA ALA A 222 -1.59 9.17 -14.31
C ALA A 222 -0.80 9.54 -13.05
N ARG A 223 -0.58 10.85 -12.82
CA ARG A 223 0.11 11.35 -11.62
C ARG A 223 -0.67 11.00 -10.36
N THR A 224 -1.96 11.28 -10.31
CA THR A 224 -2.80 10.97 -9.15
C THR A 224 -2.86 9.46 -8.89
N PHE A 225 -2.93 8.64 -9.94
CA PHE A 225 -2.96 7.19 -9.80
C PHE A 225 -1.66 6.64 -9.20
N VAL A 226 -0.49 7.04 -9.73
CA VAL A 226 0.80 6.56 -9.20
C VAL A 226 1.07 7.08 -7.79
N GLN A 227 0.66 8.32 -7.48
CA GLN A 227 0.75 8.89 -6.14
C GLN A 227 -0.15 8.12 -5.16
N GLY A 228 -1.38 7.79 -5.56
CA GLY A 228 -2.30 6.99 -4.74
C GLY A 228 -1.74 5.60 -4.43
N LEU A 229 -1.11 4.94 -5.39
CA LEU A 229 -0.44 3.66 -5.15
C LEU A 229 0.77 3.80 -4.22
N SER A 230 1.57 4.87 -4.38
CA SER A 230 2.70 5.16 -3.49
C SER A 230 2.26 5.40 -2.05
N ILE A 231 1.23 6.24 -1.85
CA ILE A 231 0.65 6.51 -0.53
C ILE A 231 0.09 5.22 0.08
N GLY A 232 -0.63 4.40 -0.70
CA GLY A 232 -1.13 3.11 -0.22
C GLY A 232 0.00 2.19 0.27
N LYS A 233 1.12 2.13 -0.47
CA LYS A 233 2.32 1.40 -0.06
C LYS A 233 2.92 1.97 1.25
N ASP A 234 2.99 3.29 1.39
CA ASP A 234 3.56 3.95 2.57
C ASP A 234 2.67 3.75 3.81
N VAL A 235 1.34 3.85 3.67
CA VAL A 235 0.38 3.56 4.75
C VAL A 235 0.52 2.12 5.23
N ILE A 236 0.59 1.16 4.30
CA ILE A 236 0.81 -0.25 4.64
C ILE A 236 2.09 -0.37 5.47
N ASN A 237 3.21 0.24 5.06
CA ASN A 237 4.45 0.15 5.83
C ASN A 237 4.32 0.78 7.22
N SER A 238 3.65 1.94 7.36
CA SER A 238 3.51 2.64 8.64
C SER A 238 2.63 1.91 9.66
N VAL A 239 1.72 1.04 9.22
CA VAL A 239 0.88 0.24 10.14
C VAL A 239 1.68 -0.87 10.83
N PHE A 240 2.89 -1.19 10.33
CA PHE A 240 3.75 -2.26 10.85
C PHE A 240 5.02 -1.77 11.53
N GLU A 241 5.25 -0.45 11.61
CA GLU A 241 6.30 0.17 12.44
C GLU A 241 5.75 0.52 13.84
#